data_AF-A0A0F9BCM2-F1
#
_entry.id   AF-A0A0F9BCM2-F1
#
_cell.length_a   1.000
_cell.length_b   1.000
_cell.length_c   1.000
_cell.angle_alpha   90.00
_cell.angle_beta   90.00
_cell.angle_gamma   90.00
#
_symmetry.space_group_name_H-M   'P 1'
#
loop_
_entity.id
_entity.type
_entity.pdbx_description
1 polymer ?
#
loop_
_entity_poly.entity_id
_entity_poly.type
_entity_poly.pdbx_seq_one_letter_code
_entity_poly.pdbx_strand_id
1 'polypeptide(L)'
;TFEILDSDLSNEHKKVQTLFKRLNKSRDYIYEFLYYKHAPPDNNGSERAIRNVKVKQKVSTMFKSPQGIQSYAVIRSIFDTCNKNGYNFFESHKLKLSL
;
A
#
# COMPACT_ATOMS: atom_id res chain seq x y z
N THR A 1 -17.26 2.67 -18.66
CA THR A 1 -17.97 3.51 -17.68
C THR A 1 -18.29 2.64 -16.47
N PHE A 2 -18.21 3.16 -15.23
CA PHE A 2 -18.44 2.38 -14.00
C PHE A 2 -19.93 2.01 -13.76
N GLU A 3 -20.69 1.74 -14.82
CA GLU A 3 -22.15 1.50 -14.76
C GLU A 3 -22.51 0.36 -13.81
N ILE A 4 -21.65 -0.67 -13.73
CA ILE A 4 -21.80 -1.76 -12.76
C ILE A 4 -21.76 -1.24 -11.32
N LEU A 5 -20.93 -0.25 -11.00
CA LEU A 5 -20.85 0.26 -9.62
C LEU A 5 -22.06 1.10 -9.21
N ASP A 6 -22.84 1.57 -10.19
CA ASP A 6 -24.06 2.36 -9.97
C ASP A 6 -25.33 1.49 -9.91
N SER A 7 -25.21 0.16 -10.04
CA SER A 7 -26.33 -0.78 -9.99
C SER A 7 -26.99 -0.84 -8.60
N ASP A 8 -28.29 -1.17 -8.56
CA ASP A 8 -28.97 -1.49 -7.30
C ASP A 8 -28.47 -2.81 -6.72
N LEU A 9 -27.91 -2.74 -5.50
CA LEU A 9 -27.34 -3.88 -4.76
C LEU A 9 -28.20 -4.27 -3.56
N SER A 10 -29.42 -3.76 -3.45
CA SER A 10 -30.28 -3.98 -2.28
C SER A 10 -30.58 -5.47 -2.04
N ASN A 11 -30.65 -6.26 -3.11
CA ASN A 11 -30.88 -7.71 -3.07
C ASN A 11 -29.59 -8.54 -2.93
N GLU A 12 -28.42 -7.90 -2.96
CA GLU A 12 -27.14 -8.61 -2.92
C GLU A 12 -26.69 -8.93 -1.50
N HIS A 13 -25.75 -9.87 -1.38
CA HIS A 13 -25.16 -10.20 -0.08
C HIS A 13 -24.43 -8.99 0.54
N LYS A 14 -24.54 -8.80 1.87
CA LYS A 14 -23.96 -7.65 2.60
C LYS A 14 -22.47 -7.37 2.30
N LYS A 15 -21.67 -8.41 2.08
CA LYS A 15 -20.25 -8.28 1.68
C LYS A 15 -20.07 -7.62 0.31
N VAL A 16 -20.92 -7.96 -0.66
CA VAL A 16 -20.92 -7.38 -2.01
C VAL A 16 -21.31 -5.91 -1.91
N GLN A 17 -22.39 -5.59 -1.20
CA GLN A 17 -22.80 -4.20 -0.93
C GLN A 17 -21.66 -3.37 -0.32
N THR A 18 -20.95 -3.94 0.66
CA THR A 18 -19.81 -3.27 1.33
C THR A 18 -18.62 -3.07 0.38
N LEU A 19 -18.33 -4.06 -0.47
CA LEU A 19 -17.28 -3.98 -1.48
C LEU A 19 -17.59 -2.86 -2.48
N PHE A 20 -18.78 -2.85 -3.07
CA PHE A 20 -19.19 -1.85 -4.04
C PHE A 20 -19.20 -0.44 -3.46
N LYS A 21 -19.68 -0.27 -2.22
CA LYS A 21 -19.59 1.02 -1.51
C LYS A 21 -18.15 1.52 -1.40
N ARG A 22 -17.18 0.64 -1.17
CA ARG A 22 -15.75 0.99 -1.12
C ARG A 22 -15.16 1.28 -2.50
N LEU A 23 -15.55 0.52 -3.52
CA LEU A 23 -15.15 0.75 -4.90
C LEU A 23 -15.66 2.11 -5.39
N ASN A 24 -16.93 2.43 -5.12
CA ASN A 24 -17.49 3.76 -5.43
C ASN A 24 -16.77 4.89 -4.71
N LYS A 25 -16.40 4.70 -3.43
CA LYS A 25 -15.60 5.69 -2.71
C LYS A 25 -14.21 5.93 -3.34
N SER A 26 -13.68 4.93 -4.04
CA SER A 26 -12.34 4.96 -4.63
C SER A 26 -12.36 5.05 -6.15
N ARG A 27 -13.52 5.40 -6.74
CA ARG A 27 -13.83 5.30 -8.17
C ARG A 27 -12.78 5.96 -9.05
N ASP A 28 -12.35 7.15 -8.65
CA ASP A 28 -11.38 7.95 -9.41
C ASP A 28 -10.00 7.28 -9.51
N TYR A 29 -9.65 6.40 -8.56
CA TYR A 29 -8.35 5.74 -8.48
C TYR A 29 -8.32 4.33 -9.09
N ILE A 30 -9.47 3.74 -9.43
CA ILE A 30 -9.53 2.35 -9.94
C ILE A 30 -8.80 2.21 -11.29
N TYR A 31 -8.89 3.24 -12.13
CA TYR A 31 -8.32 3.24 -13.48
C TYR A 31 -7.17 4.23 -13.65
N GLU A 32 -6.48 4.59 -12.57
CA GLU A 32 -5.35 5.52 -12.61
C GLU A 32 -4.29 5.10 -13.66
N PHE A 33 -4.06 3.80 -13.82
CA PHE A 33 -3.13 3.22 -14.80
C PHE A 33 -3.53 3.47 -16.27
N LEU A 34 -4.79 3.78 -16.57
CA LEU A 34 -5.23 4.16 -17.92
C LEU A 34 -4.79 5.58 -18.29
N TYR A 35 -4.65 6.47 -17.29
CA TYR A 35 -4.29 7.87 -17.48
C TYR A 35 -2.79 8.11 -17.28
N TYR A 36 -2.16 7.34 -16.39
CA TYR A 36 -0.74 7.48 -16.04
C TYR A 36 0.04 6.23 -16.40
N LYS A 37 0.83 6.31 -17.49
CA LYS A 37 1.65 5.20 -17.99
C LYS A 37 2.58 4.56 -16.95
N HIS A 38 3.01 5.33 -15.94
CA HIS A 38 3.91 4.86 -14.90
C HIS A 38 3.19 4.19 -13.72
N ALA A 39 1.87 4.34 -13.61
CA ALA A 39 1.09 3.64 -12.60
C ALA A 39 0.86 2.19 -13.07
N PRO A 40 1.22 1.18 -12.26
CA PRO A 40 0.95 -0.21 -12.61
C PRO A 40 -0.57 -0.48 -12.56
N PRO A 41 -1.07 -1.45 -13.35
CA PRO A 41 -2.48 -1.86 -13.33
C PRO A 41 -2.88 -2.63 -12.07
N ASP A 42 -1.90 -2.98 -11.22
CA ASP A 42 -2.09 -3.73 -9.99
C ASP A 42 -1.55 -2.97 -8.77
N ASN A 43 -2.01 -3.37 -7.57
CA ASN A 43 -1.57 -2.80 -6.30
C ASN A 43 -0.48 -3.64 -5.61
N ASN A 44 0.19 -4.56 -6.33
CA ASN A 44 1.12 -5.52 -5.73
C ASN A 44 2.30 -4.83 -5.05
N GLY A 45 2.70 -3.64 -5.53
CA GLY A 45 3.75 -2.83 -4.93
C GLY A 45 3.39 -2.38 -3.50
N SER A 46 2.19 -1.82 -3.32
CA SER A 46 1.73 -1.33 -2.02
C SER A 46 1.47 -2.48 -1.04
N GLU A 47 0.89 -3.59 -1.52
CA GLU A 47 0.68 -4.79 -0.72
C GLU A 47 2.00 -5.39 -0.21
N ARG A 48 3.02 -5.42 -1.07
CA ARG A 48 4.38 -5.84 -0.67
C ARG A 48 4.98 -4.92 0.37
N ALA A 49 4.78 -3.60 0.26
CA ALA A 49 5.31 -2.63 1.22
C ALA A 49 4.72 -2.85 2.63
N ILE A 50 3.39 -3.03 2.74
CA ILE A 50 2.74 -3.23 4.06
C ILE A 50 2.99 -4.62 4.66
N ARG A 51 3.27 -5.63 3.83
CA ARG A 51 3.51 -7.02 4.28
C ARG A 51 4.62 -7.11 5.33
N ASN A 52 5.68 -6.31 5.20
CA ASN A 52 6.81 -6.33 6.13
C ASN A 52 6.39 -5.99 7.57
N VAL A 53 5.44 -5.08 7.75
CA VAL A 53 4.89 -4.75 9.06
C VAL A 53 4.24 -5.99 9.69
N LYS A 54 3.48 -6.76 8.91
CA LYS A 54 2.84 -7.98 9.40
C LYS A 54 3.85 -9.10 9.67
N VAL A 55 4.87 -9.23 8.82
CA VAL A 55 5.97 -10.19 9.04
C VAL A 55 6.72 -9.86 10.33
N LYS A 56 7.04 -8.58 10.58
CA LYS A 56 7.63 -8.15 11.86
C LYS A 56 6.74 -8.58 13.02
N GLN A 57 5.44 -8.33 12.96
CA GLN A 57 4.52 -8.69 14.05
C GLN A 57 4.45 -10.21 14.28
N LYS A 58 4.51 -11.00 13.21
CA LYS A 58 4.46 -12.46 13.28
C LYS A 58 5.74 -13.06 13.86
N VAL A 59 6.91 -12.58 13.40
CA VAL A 59 8.22 -13.16 13.74
C VAL A 59 8.80 -12.55 15.03
N SER A 60 8.72 -11.22 15.15
CA SER A 60 9.30 -10.46 16.26
C SER A 60 8.26 -9.98 17.27
N THR A 61 7.04 -10.50 17.21
CA THR A 61 5.91 -10.16 18.09
C THR A 61 5.49 -8.68 18.00
N MET A 62 4.61 -8.25 18.92
CA MET A 62 4.05 -6.90 18.95
C MET A 62 5.11 -5.82 19.23
N PHE A 63 4.80 -4.57 18.87
CA PHE A 63 5.66 -3.44 19.25
C PHE A 63 5.47 -3.11 20.73
N LYS A 64 6.57 -2.80 21.41
CA LYS A 64 6.57 -2.50 22.85
C LYS A 64 6.16 -1.07 23.19
N SER A 65 6.26 -0.15 22.22
CA SER A 65 5.91 1.26 22.41
C SER A 65 5.55 1.93 21.07
N PRO A 66 4.78 3.04 21.10
CA PRO A 66 4.53 3.88 19.93
C PRO A 66 5.82 4.40 19.28
N GLN A 67 6.82 4.76 20.09
CA GLN A 67 8.13 5.19 19.60
C GLN A 67 8.82 4.07 18.81
N GLY A 68 8.74 2.82 19.27
CA GLY A 68 9.28 1.67 18.52
C GLY A 68 8.55 1.40 17.19
N ILE A 69 7.25 1.69 17.11
CA ILE A 69 6.49 1.62 15.85
C ILE A 69 7.02 2.68 14.88
N GLN A 70 7.17 3.91 15.36
CA GLN A 70 7.65 5.03 14.53
C GLN A 70 9.07 4.78 14.03
N SER A 71 10.00 4.38 14.91
CA SER A 71 11.37 4.06 14.52
C SER A 71 11.42 2.94 13.47
N TYR A 72 10.61 1.89 13.63
CA TYR A 72 10.49 0.82 12.64
C TYR A 72 9.97 1.35 11.30
N ALA A 73 8.91 2.16 11.32
CA ALA A 73 8.31 2.73 10.10
C ALA A 73 9.30 3.62 9.33
N VAL A 74 10.09 4.43 10.04
CA VAL A 74 11.14 5.28 9.43
C VAL A 74 12.22 4.41 8.78
N ILE A 75 12.83 3.48 9.52
CA ILE A 75 13.90 2.62 9.00
C ILE A 75 13.39 1.80 7.80
N ARG A 76 12.18 1.25 7.91
CA ARG A 76 11.57 0.45 6.83
C ARG A 76 11.30 1.29 5.58
N SER A 77 10.79 2.51 5.74
CA SER A 77 10.55 3.44 4.62
C SER A 77 11.85 3.78 3.88
N ILE A 78 12.93 4.02 4.62
CA ILE A 78 14.26 4.26 4.03
C ILE A 78 14.72 3.03 3.25
N PHE A 79 14.67 1.84 3.88
CA PHE A 79 15.08 0.58 3.23
C PHE A 79 14.27 0.28 1.96
N ASP A 80 12.95 0.47 1.99
CA ASP A 80 12.09 0.31 0.81
C ASP A 80 12.45 1.29 -0.30
N THR A 81 12.81 2.53 0.05
CA THR A 81 13.26 3.53 -0.91
C THR A 81 14.59 3.14 -1.54
N CYS A 82 15.53 2.59 -0.77
CA CYS A 82 16.82 2.11 -1.29
C CYS A 82 16.61 1.00 -2.32
N ASN A 83 15.83 -0.02 -1.95
CA ASN A 83 15.55 -1.15 -2.82
C ASN A 83 14.82 -0.72 -4.10
N LYS A 84 13.86 0.19 -4.01
CA LYS A 84 13.14 0.72 -5.18
C LYS A 84 14.06 1.44 -6.17
N ASN A 85 15.12 2.07 -5.67
CA ASN A 85 16.11 2.78 -6.48
C ASN A 85 17.34 1.92 -6.83
N GLY A 86 17.35 0.63 -6.49
CA GLY A 86 18.47 -0.27 -6.77
C GLY A 86 19.72 -0.04 -5.90
N TYR A 87 19.59 0.68 -4.78
CA TYR A 87 20.70 0.91 -3.85
C TYR A 87 20.79 -0.21 -2.82
N ASN A 88 22.02 -0.64 -2.53
CA ASN A 88 22.31 -1.49 -1.38
C ASN A 88 22.21 -0.65 -0.10
N PHE A 89 21.21 -0.93 0.74
CA PHE A 89 20.98 -0.23 2.00
C PHE A 89 22.18 -0.21 2.95
N PHE A 90 23.02 -1.25 2.92
CA PHE A 90 24.19 -1.37 3.80
C PHE A 90 25.43 -0.65 3.25
N GLU A 91 25.45 -0.34 1.95
CA GLU A 91 26.56 0.37 1.28
C GLU A 91 26.18 1.80 0.89
N SER A 92 24.92 2.19 1.11
CA SER A 92 24.37 3.47 0.69
C SER A 92 24.78 4.61 1.62
N HIS A 93 26.06 4.99 1.60
CA HIS A 93 26.59 6.18 2.28
C HIS A 93 26.11 7.50 1.64
N LYS A 94 25.35 7.45 0.53
CA LYS A 94 24.98 8.60 -0.32
C LYS A 94 23.48 8.73 -0.58
N LEU A 95 22.62 8.25 0.31
CA LEU A 95 21.20 8.56 0.20
C LEU A 95 20.95 10.03 0.51
N LYS A 96 20.91 10.87 -0.53
CA LYS A 96 20.20 12.15 -0.48
C LYS A 96 18.70 11.84 -0.46
N LEU A 97 18.20 11.48 0.71
CA LEU A 97 16.76 11.42 0.96
C LEU A 97 16.30 12.87 1.16
N SER A 98 15.80 13.50 0.10
CA SER A 98 14.95 14.66 0.23
C SER A 98 13.62 14.20 0.83
N LEU A 99 13.54 14.19 2.17
CA LEU A 99 12.30 14.08 2.93
C LEU A 99 11.61 15.45 2.97
#